data_AF-A0A7X8W0E0-F1
#
_entry.id   AF-A0A7X8W0E0-F1
#
_cell.length_a   1.000
_cell.length_b   1.000
_cell.length_c   1.000
_cell.angle_alpha   90.00
_cell.angle_beta   90.00
_cell.angle_gamma   90.00
#
_symmetry.space_group_name_H-M   'P 1'
#
loop_
_entity.id
_entity.type
_entity.pdbx_description
1 polymer ?
#
loop_
_entity_poly.entity_id
_entity_poly.type
_entity_poly.pdbx_seq_one_letter_code
_entity_poly.pdbx_strand_id
1 'polypeptide(L)'
;MMVYFLIGGIASLLAVVALAVILFYLLRRNWNYANTTRFSYLAPILVVVVMIYIAATEFVPRALDVVSTVSRQFEMTEINYDPSAVERNMLTVNGRTFYFSPGTFEKGGQGRYQITYTPRMSYIVSASRLDDRVIP
;
A
#
# COMPACT_ATOMS: atom_id res chain seq x y z
N MET A 1 -4.07 -7.54 -11.28
CA MET A 1 -4.68 -7.32 -9.95
C MET A 1 -3.72 -7.75 -8.82
N MET A 2 -3.56 -9.05 -8.52
CA MET A 2 -2.74 -9.50 -7.39
C MET A 2 -1.23 -9.17 -7.49
N VAL A 3 -0.68 -9.11 -8.71
CA VAL A 3 0.72 -8.80 -8.97
C VAL A 3 1.11 -7.39 -8.49
N TYR A 4 0.23 -6.40 -8.65
CA TYR A 4 0.54 -5.01 -8.27
C TYR A 4 0.63 -4.85 -6.75
N PHE A 5 -0.27 -5.53 -6.04
CA PHE A 5 -0.25 -5.64 -4.58
C PHE A 5 1.02 -6.36 -4.09
N LEU A 6 1.41 -7.47 -4.72
CA LEU A 6 2.63 -8.21 -4.39
C LEU A 6 3.91 -7.39 -4.65
N ILE A 7 3.96 -6.62 -5.75
CA ILE A 7 5.08 -5.71 -6.03
C ILE A 7 5.20 -4.64 -4.94
N GLY A 8 4.07 -4.05 -4.50
CA GLY A 8 4.06 -3.12 -3.38
C GLY A 8 4.56 -3.76 -2.08
N GLY A 9 4.13 -5.00 -1.79
CA GLY A 9 4.63 -5.78 -0.65
C GLY A 9 6.14 -6.00 -0.70
N ILE A 10 6.65 -6.51 -1.83
CA ILE A 10 8.08 -6.76 -2.05
C ILE A 10 8.88 -5.46 -1.94
N ALA A 11 8.41 -4.37 -2.54
CA ALA A 11 9.09 -3.08 -2.46
C ALA A 11 9.19 -2.58 -1.02
N SER A 12 8.11 -2.71 -0.23
CA SER A 12 8.13 -2.32 1.19
C SER A 12 9.06 -3.21 2.03
N LEU A 13 9.12 -4.51 1.74
CA LEU A 13 10.06 -5.43 2.38
C LEU A 13 11.52 -5.06 2.05
N LEU A 14 11.81 -4.82 0.77
CA LEU A 14 13.15 -4.42 0.32
C LEU A 14 13.58 -3.09 0.95
N ALA A 15 12.67 -2.13 1.12
CA ALA A 15 12.96 -0.88 1.80
C ALA A 15 13.35 -1.11 3.27
N VAL A 16 12.62 -1.95 4.00
CA VAL A 16 12.95 -2.31 5.39
C VAL A 16 14.30 -3.02 5.47
N VAL A 17 14.58 -3.97 4.57
CA VAL A 17 15.88 -4.67 4.51
C VAL A 17 17.03 -3.70 4.21
N ALA A 18 16.86 -2.80 3.24
CA ALA A 18 17.86 -1.79 2.90
C ALA A 18 18.16 -0.87 4.10
N LEU A 19 17.12 -0.42 4.82
CA LEU A 19 17.28 0.38 6.03
C LEU A 19 17.99 -0.39 7.15
N ALA A 20 17.71 -1.68 7.30
CA ALA A 20 18.43 -2.53 8.26
C ALA A 20 19.92 -2.64 7.90
N VAL A 21 20.26 -2.84 6.62
CA VAL A 21 21.67 -2.88 6.17
C VAL A 21 22.37 -1.55 6.43
N ILE A 22 21.72 -0.42 6.12
CA ILE A 22 22.23 0.93 6.41
C ILE A 22 22.44 1.11 7.92
N LEU A 23 21.48 0.66 8.73
CA LEU A 23 21.57 0.72 10.19
C LEU A 23 22.78 -0.07 10.71
N PHE A 24 22.97 -1.32 10.25
CA PHE A 24 24.14 -2.12 10.62
C PHE A 24 25.45 -1.45 10.21
N TYR A 25 25.50 -0.87 9.01
CA TYR A 25 26.67 -0.13 8.54
C TYR A 25 26.97 1.08 9.44
N LEU A 26 25.96 1.89 9.77
CA LEU A 26 26.11 3.06 10.64
C LEU A 26 26.49 2.68 12.06
N LEU A 27 25.89 1.62 12.62
CA LEU A 27 26.24 1.09 13.94
C LEU A 27 27.69 0.61 13.97
N ARG A 28 28.15 -0.13 12.95
CA ARG A 28 29.54 -0.58 12.84
C ARG A 28 30.51 0.59 12.74
N ARG A 29 30.17 1.63 11.96
CA ARG A 29 30.99 2.84 11.84
C ARG A 29 31.06 3.61 13.15
N ASN A 30 29.94 3.71 13.85
CA ASN A 30 29.84 4.37 15.16
C ASN A 30 30.67 3.62 16.22
N TRP A 31 30.56 2.29 16.22
CA TRP A 31 31.34 1.41 17.11
C TRP A 31 32.86 1.54 16.91
N ASN A 32 33.30 1.73 15.66
CA ASN A 32 34.71 1.93 15.34
C ASN A 32 35.21 3.35 15.62
N TYR A 33 34.41 4.21 16.25
CA TYR A 33 34.69 5.64 16.45
C TYR A 33 35.11 6.39 15.17
N ALA A 34 34.76 5.85 13.99
CA ALA A 34 35.11 6.42 12.68
C ALA A 34 34.16 7.55 12.26
N ASN A 35 33.40 8.09 13.22
CA ASN A 35 32.49 9.21 13.04
C ASN A 35 33.26 10.51 13.27
N THR A 36 33.38 11.32 12.22
CA THR A 36 34.13 12.58 12.25
C THR A 36 33.28 13.76 12.73
N THR A 37 31.95 13.63 12.78
CA THR A 37 31.02 14.69 13.19
C THR A 37 30.07 14.24 14.29
N ARG A 38 29.76 15.14 15.24
CA ARG A 38 28.88 14.86 16.38
C ARG A 38 27.47 14.42 15.98
N PHE A 39 26.97 14.90 14.84
CA PHE A 39 25.66 14.52 14.32
C PHE A 39 25.59 13.09 13.74
N SER A 40 26.72 12.52 13.29
CA SER A 40 26.73 11.14 12.78
C SER A 40 26.42 10.09 13.84
N TYR A 41 26.54 10.41 15.13
CA TYR A 41 26.14 9.55 16.24
C TYR A 41 24.62 9.39 16.35
N LEU A 42 23.83 10.37 15.87
CA LEU A 42 22.37 10.34 15.86
C LEU A 42 21.78 9.65 14.63
N ALA A 43 22.58 9.45 13.57
CA ALA A 43 22.12 8.85 12.32
C ALA A 43 21.47 7.45 12.50
N PRO A 44 22.00 6.52 13.33
CA PRO A 44 21.35 5.24 13.58
C PRO A 44 19.95 5.39 14.18
N ILE A 45 19.75 6.35 15.09
CA ILE A 45 18.46 6.61 15.72
C ILE A 45 17.46 7.10 14.66
N LEU A 46 17.88 8.03 13.80
CA LEU A 46 17.04 8.52 12.71
C LEU A 46 16.63 7.40 11.75
N VAL A 47 17.57 6.51 11.40
CA VAL A 47 17.27 5.34 10.55
C VAL A 47 16.27 4.40 11.22
N VAL A 48 16.38 4.16 12.54
CA VAL A 48 15.39 3.36 13.28
C VAL A 48 14.02 4.02 13.24
N VAL A 49 13.92 5.33 13.46
CA VAL A 49 12.64 6.06 13.40
C VAL A 49 11.99 5.94 12.02
N VAL A 50 12.76 6.15 10.95
CA VAL A 50 12.28 6.00 9.57
C VAL A 50 11.86 4.55 9.26
N MET A 51 12.64 3.58 9.73
CA MET A 51 12.34 2.16 9.56
C MET A 51 11.04 1.77 10.26
N ILE A 52 10.82 2.23 11.50
CA ILE A 52 9.56 2.01 12.25
C ILE A 52 8.39 2.66 11.51
N TYR A 53 8.55 3.89 11.03
CA TYR A 53 7.51 4.59 10.29
C TYR A 53 7.09 3.80 9.04
N ILE A 54 8.03 3.44 8.18
CA ILE A 54 7.75 2.66 6.96
C ILE A 54 7.18 1.28 7.31
N ALA A 55 7.70 0.64 8.36
CA ALA A 55 7.19 -0.64 8.79
C ALA A 55 5.71 -0.55 9.22
N ALA A 56 5.36 0.47 10.01
CA ALA A 56 4.02 0.64 10.54
C ALA A 56 3.00 1.12 9.49
N THR A 57 3.39 2.01 8.58
CA THR A 57 2.45 2.61 7.61
C THR A 57 2.34 1.82 6.31
N GLU A 58 3.37 1.09 5.90
CA GLU A 58 3.41 0.41 4.60
C GLU A 58 3.53 -1.11 4.75
N PHE A 59 4.57 -1.58 5.44
CA PHE A 59 4.92 -3.00 5.44
C PHE A 59 3.92 -3.86 6.22
N VAL A 60 3.60 -3.49 7.46
CA VAL A 60 2.67 -4.25 8.32
C VAL A 60 1.26 -4.31 7.71
N PRO A 61 0.65 -3.20 7.26
CA PRO A 61 -0.65 -3.25 6.59
C PRO A 61 -0.64 -4.15 5.35
N ARG A 62 0.38 -4.06 4.50
CA ARG A 62 0.53 -4.91 3.30
C ARG A 62 0.72 -6.38 3.66
N ALA A 63 1.57 -6.69 4.63
CA ALA A 63 1.79 -8.06 5.07
C ALA A 63 0.50 -8.71 5.58
N LEU A 64 -0.29 -7.96 6.36
CA LEU A 64 -1.55 -8.47 6.86
C LEU A 64 -2.62 -8.54 5.76
N ASP A 65 -2.59 -7.66 4.76
CA ASP A 65 -3.46 -7.75 3.59
C ASP A 65 -3.11 -8.93 2.67
N VAL A 66 -1.85 -9.41 2.66
CA VAL A 66 -1.47 -10.66 1.98
C VAL A 66 -2.19 -11.83 2.65
N VAL A 67 -2.20 -11.86 3.99
CA VAL A 67 -2.92 -12.88 4.75
C VAL A 67 -4.43 -12.80 4.48
N SER A 68 -5.02 -11.61 4.46
CA SER A 68 -6.42 -11.40 4.09
C SER A 68 -6.73 -11.92 2.68
N THR A 69 -5.83 -11.71 1.73
CA THR A 69 -5.96 -12.19 0.35
C THR A 69 -5.93 -13.71 0.26
N VAL A 70 -5.00 -14.37 0.97
CA VAL A 70 -4.90 -15.83 1.00
C VAL A 70 -6.10 -16.47 1.71
N SER A 71 -6.57 -15.86 2.80
CA SER A 71 -7.74 -16.30 3.56
C SER A 71 -9.08 -15.94 2.91
N ARG A 72 -9.05 -15.23 1.77
CA ARG A 72 -10.24 -14.69 1.07
C ARG A 72 -11.13 -13.79 1.94
N GLN A 73 -10.54 -13.14 2.94
CA GLN A 73 -11.22 -12.14 3.76
C GLN A 73 -11.14 -10.80 3.06
N PHE A 74 -12.20 -10.45 2.33
CA PHE A 74 -12.33 -9.18 1.63
C PHE A 74 -13.54 -8.40 2.10
N GLU A 75 -13.42 -7.07 2.07
CA GLU A 75 -14.57 -6.18 2.27
C GLU A 75 -15.19 -5.84 0.92
N MET A 76 -16.50 -5.64 0.91
CA MET A 76 -17.25 -5.25 -0.28
C MET A 76 -17.95 -3.93 0.00
N THR A 77 -17.90 -3.01 -0.97
CA THR A 77 -18.66 -1.76 -0.89
C THR A 77 -19.10 -1.33 -2.28
N GLU A 78 -20.17 -0.56 -2.31
CA GLU A 78 -20.66 0.06 -3.53
C GLU A 78 -20.06 1.46 -3.66
N ILE A 79 -19.49 1.74 -4.82
CA ILE A 79 -18.95 3.05 -5.15
C ILE A 79 -19.64 3.58 -6.40
N ASN A 80 -19.87 4.90 -6.43
CA ASN A 80 -20.19 5.58 -7.67
C ASN A 80 -18.86 5.98 -8.32
N TYR A 81 -18.52 5.29 -9.41
CA TYR A 81 -17.25 5.49 -10.08
C TYR A 81 -17.39 6.61 -11.11
N ASP A 82 -16.60 7.67 -10.91
CA ASP A 82 -16.39 8.73 -11.89
C ASP A 82 -14.92 8.70 -12.36
N PRO A 83 -14.66 8.46 -13.65
CA PRO A 83 -13.32 8.56 -14.24
C PRO A 83 -12.63 9.90 -13.97
N SER A 84 -13.39 10.98 -13.77
CA SER A 84 -12.83 12.31 -13.48
C SER A 84 -12.20 12.40 -12.08
N ALA A 85 -12.63 11.54 -11.15
CA ALA A 85 -12.13 11.48 -9.78
C ALA A 85 -10.91 10.54 -9.60
N VAL A 86 -10.41 9.97 -10.69
CA VAL A 86 -9.25 9.07 -10.68
C VAL A 86 -7.95 9.87 -10.81
N GLU A 87 -7.07 9.74 -9.82
CA GLU A 87 -5.72 10.31 -9.88
C GLU A 87 -4.67 9.19 -9.77
N ARG A 88 -3.84 9.00 -10.81
CA ARG A 88 -2.69 8.06 -10.80
C ARG A 88 -2.99 6.67 -10.21
N ASN A 89 -4.14 6.09 -10.54
CA ASN A 89 -4.64 4.78 -10.04
C ASN A 89 -5.12 4.77 -8.58
N MET A 90 -5.46 5.95 -8.07
CA MET A 90 -6.16 6.13 -6.80
C MET A 90 -7.55 6.67 -7.09
N LEU A 91 -8.51 6.20 -6.31
CA LEU A 91 -9.89 6.69 -6.35
C LEU A 91 -10.28 7.10 -4.95
N THR A 92 -10.65 8.37 -4.78
CA THR A 92 -11.13 8.87 -3.48
C THR A 92 -12.65 8.97 -3.50
N VAL A 93 -13.33 8.13 -2.73
CA VAL A 93 -14.79 8.08 -2.62
C VAL A 93 -15.17 8.10 -1.14
N ASN A 94 -16.10 8.99 -0.76
CA ASN A 94 -16.59 9.13 0.62
C ASN A 94 -15.47 9.30 1.67
N GLY A 95 -14.41 10.04 1.31
CA GLY A 95 -13.27 10.29 2.21
C GLY A 95 -12.32 9.10 2.41
N ARG A 96 -12.52 7.98 1.69
CA ARG A 96 -11.57 6.86 1.65
C ARG A 96 -10.86 6.80 0.31
N THR A 97 -9.56 6.54 0.36
CA THR A 97 -8.73 6.34 -0.83
C THR A 97 -8.59 4.86 -1.13
N PHE A 98 -9.01 4.47 -2.33
CA PHE A 98 -8.89 3.11 -2.85
C PHE A 98 -7.78 3.05 -3.89
N TYR A 99 -6.98 2.00 -3.83
CA TYR A 99 -5.89 1.76 -4.78
C TYR A 99 -6.29 0.67 -5.75
N PHE A 100 -6.09 0.88 -7.04
CA PHE A 100 -6.42 -0.12 -8.05
C PHE A 100 -5.35 -0.21 -9.12
N SER A 101 -5.36 -1.26 -9.93
CA SER A 101 -4.40 -1.39 -11.03
C SER A 101 -5.01 -0.93 -12.36
N PRO A 102 -4.21 -0.46 -13.34
CA PRO A 102 -4.73 -0.11 -14.65
C PRO A 102 -5.55 -1.26 -15.26
N GLY A 103 -6.76 -0.96 -15.74
CA GLY A 103 -7.70 -1.96 -16.28
C GLY A 103 -8.63 -2.61 -15.25
N THR A 104 -8.68 -2.13 -14.00
CA THR A 104 -9.67 -2.59 -13.00
C THR A 104 -11.10 -2.15 -13.34
N PHE A 105 -11.24 -0.96 -13.91
CA PHE A 105 -12.51 -0.42 -14.40
C PHE A 105 -12.49 -0.39 -15.94
N GLU A 106 -13.66 -0.58 -16.55
CA GLU A 106 -13.82 -0.38 -17.99
C GLU A 106 -13.51 1.08 -18.36
N LYS A 107 -12.76 1.28 -19.44
CA LYS A 107 -12.37 2.62 -19.89
C LYS A 107 -13.62 3.42 -20.25
N GLY A 108 -13.93 4.45 -19.46
CA GLY A 108 -15.08 5.33 -19.68
C GLY A 108 -16.41 4.83 -19.12
N GLY A 109 -16.44 3.70 -18.42
CA GLY A 109 -17.64 3.22 -17.74
C GLY A 109 -17.92 4.04 -16.49
N GLN A 110 -18.73 5.09 -16.58
CA GLN A 110 -19.33 5.75 -15.40
C GLN A 110 -20.48 4.90 -14.86
N GLY A 111 -20.65 4.87 -13.54
CA GLY A 111 -21.80 4.21 -12.90
C GLY A 111 -21.51 3.57 -11.55
N ARG A 112 -22.47 2.78 -11.06
CA ARG A 112 -22.35 2.06 -9.79
C ARG A 112 -21.54 0.79 -9.98
N TYR A 113 -20.48 0.65 -9.18
CA TYR A 113 -19.65 -0.54 -9.13
C TYR A 113 -19.68 -1.14 -7.72
N GLN A 114 -19.77 -2.46 -7.64
CA GLN A 114 -19.44 -3.21 -6.44
C GLN A 114 -17.95 -3.50 -6.49
N ILE A 115 -17.21 -2.96 -5.53
CA ILE A 115 -15.78 -3.24 -5.40
C ILE A 115 -15.53 -4.18 -4.23
N THR A 116 -14.65 -5.15 -4.46
CA THR A 116 -14.11 -6.01 -3.40
C THR A 116 -12.68 -5.54 -3.12
N TYR A 117 -12.34 -5.27 -1.86
CA TYR A 117 -11.06 -4.66 -1.50
C TYR A 117 -10.44 -5.25 -0.22
N THR A 118 -9.14 -4.99 -0.05
CA THR A 118 -8.39 -5.40 1.16
C THR A 118 -8.69 -4.47 2.34
N PRO A 119 -8.88 -4.99 3.56
CA PRO A 119 -9.41 -4.22 4.68
C PRO A 119 -8.49 -3.10 5.17
N ARG A 120 -7.16 -3.23 5.04
CA ARG A 120 -6.22 -2.23 5.59
C ARG A 120 -5.78 -1.21 4.55
N MET A 121 -5.23 -1.68 3.44
CA MET A 121 -4.71 -0.80 2.38
C MET A 121 -5.77 -0.43 1.34
N SER A 122 -7.00 -0.94 1.43
CA SER A 122 -8.08 -0.60 0.50
C SER A 122 -7.72 -0.86 -0.98
N TYR A 123 -6.96 -1.94 -1.24
CA TYR A 123 -6.65 -2.37 -2.61
C TYR A 123 -7.84 -3.06 -3.24
N ILE A 124 -8.32 -2.56 -4.37
CA ILE A 124 -9.40 -3.17 -5.13
C ILE A 124 -8.89 -4.46 -5.80
N VAL A 125 -9.50 -5.57 -5.43
CA VAL A 125 -9.22 -6.92 -5.94
C VAL A 125 -10.11 -7.24 -7.14
N SER A 126 -11.37 -6.83 -7.09
CA SER A 126 -12.33 -6.95 -8.20
C SER A 126 -13.31 -5.77 -8.19
N ALA A 127 -13.78 -5.40 -9.38
CA ALA A 127 -14.85 -4.45 -9.58
C ALA A 127 -15.88 -5.08 -10.53
N SER A 128 -17.16 -5.06 -10.15
CA SER A 128 -18.27 -5.51 -10.99
C SER A 128 -19.24 -4.37 -11.15
N ARG A 129 -19.57 -4.03 -12.40
CA ARG A 129 -20.58 -3.01 -12.69
C ARG A 129 -21.95 -3.54 -12.24
N LEU A 130 -22.66 -2.76 -11.43
CA LEU A 130 -24.10 -2.98 -11.29
C LEU A 130 -24.73 -2.25 -12.47
N ASP A 131 -24.98 -2.95 -13.57
CA ASP A 131 -26.01 -2.50 -14.50
C ASP A 131 -27.35 -2.55 -13.78
N ASP A 132 -28.22 -1.58 -14.07
CA ASP A 132 -29.60 -1.56 -13.60
C ASP A 132 -30.27 -2.89 -13.95
N ARG A 133 -30.26 -3.84 -13.01
CA ARG A 133 -31.20 -4.95 -13.03
C ARG A 133 -32.56 -4.33 -12.81
N VAL A 134 -33.19 -3.94 -13.92
CA VAL A 134 -34.64 -3.91 -14.04
C VAL A 134 -35.08 -5.34 -13.67
N ILE A 135 -35.52 -5.48 -12.43
CA ILE A 135 -36.22 -6.68 -11.97
C ILE A 135 -37.46 -6.78 -12.87
N PRO A 136 -37.66 -7.90 -13.60
CA PRO A 136 -38.84 -8.07 -14.43
C PRO A 136 -40.13 -8.10 -13.61
#